data_AF-A0A527HLM1-F1
#
_entry.id   AF-A0A527HLM1-F1
#
_cell.length_a   1.000
_cell.length_b   1.000
_cell.length_c   1.000
_cell.angle_alpha   90.00
_cell.angle_beta   90.00
_cell.angle_gamma   90.00
#
_symmetry.space_group_name_H-M   'P 1'
#
loop_
_entity.id
_entity.type
_entity.pdbx_description
1 polymer ?
#
loop_
_entity_poly.entity_id
_entity_poly.type
_entity_poly.pdbx_seq_one_letter_code
_entity_poly.pdbx_strand_id
1 'polypeptide(L)' 'AHDGTETAPCVLAGPTCDSADVMYEKTPYPLPLSLTIGDEVLIEGTGAYTTTYSAVAFNGFEPLRSYVI' A
#
# COMPACT_ATOMS: atom_id res chain seq x y z
N ALA A 1 -0.85 -11.14 -10.85
CA ALA A 1 -0.07 -12.14 -11.64
C ALA A 1 0.79 -13.04 -10.75
N HIS A 2 1.11 -12.62 -9.52
CA HIS A 2 1.96 -13.36 -8.58
C HIS A 2 1.15 -14.12 -7.52
N ASP A 3 -0.17 -14.04 -7.59
CA ASP A 3 -1.09 -14.61 -6.60
C ASP A 3 -0.97 -16.14 -6.55
N GLY A 4 -0.94 -16.71 -5.34
CA GLY A 4 -0.79 -18.15 -5.13
C GLY A 4 0.63 -18.70 -5.29
N THR A 5 1.63 -17.85 -5.52
CA THR A 5 3.05 -18.24 -5.51
C THR A 5 3.65 -18.24 -4.10
N GLU A 6 4.90 -18.69 -3.96
CA GLU A 6 5.61 -18.69 -2.68
C GLU A 6 5.69 -17.26 -2.09
N THR A 7 5.38 -17.14 -0.80
CA THR A 7 5.31 -15.86 -0.10
C THR A 7 6.26 -15.80 1.09
N ALA A 8 6.69 -14.61 1.47
CA ALA A 8 7.39 -14.35 2.73
C ALA A 8 6.72 -13.22 3.54
N PRO A 9 6.95 -13.17 4.87
CA PRO A 9 6.49 -12.07 5.71
C PRO A 9 7.09 -10.73 5.26
N CYS A 10 6.25 -9.73 5.01
CA CYS A 10 6.67 -8.40 4.55
C CYS A 10 5.99 -7.27 5.34
N VAL A 11 6.69 -6.14 5.43
CA VAL A 11 6.17 -4.85 5.89
C VAL A 11 5.96 -3.98 4.66
N LEU A 12 4.82 -3.32 4.55
CA LEU A 12 4.52 -2.41 3.44
C LEU A 12 4.86 -0.99 3.87
N ALA A 13 5.88 -0.39 3.27
CA ALA A 13 6.23 1.01 3.49
C ALA A 13 5.60 1.90 2.43
N GLY A 14 5.10 3.07 2.84
CA GLY A 14 4.66 4.12 1.95
C GLY A 14 5.82 5.00 1.46
N PRO A 15 5.54 5.96 0.57
CA PRO A 15 6.56 6.76 -0.11
C PRO A 15 6.99 8.01 0.66
N THR A 16 6.39 8.30 1.82
CA THR A 16 6.66 9.54 2.55
C THR A 16 7.97 9.45 3.34
N CYS A 17 8.55 10.62 3.67
CA CYS A 17 9.76 10.69 4.48
C CYS A 17 9.44 10.63 5.98
N ASP A 18 8.56 9.71 6.39
CA ASP A 18 8.13 9.52 7.76
C ASP A 18 8.29 8.04 8.14
N SER A 19 8.92 7.77 9.30
CA SER A 19 9.12 6.40 9.79
C SER A 19 7.81 5.68 10.12
N ALA A 20 6.72 6.41 10.37
CA ALA A 20 5.41 5.85 10.68
C ALA A 20 4.62 5.48 9.41
N ASP A 21 5.12 5.80 8.22
CA ASP A 21 4.48 5.45 6.94
C ASP A 21 4.71 3.98 6.58
N VAL A 22 4.22 3.10 7.45
CA VAL A 22 4.36 1.65 7.36
C VAL A 22 3.05 0.96 7.76
N MET A 23 2.71 -0.11 7.06
CA MET A 23 1.65 -1.06 7.40
C MET A 23 2.24 -2.43 7.68
N TYR A 24 1.60 -3.19 8.58
CA TYR A 24 1.97 -4.57 8.90
C TYR A 24 3.33 -4.75 9.60
N GLU A 25 3.90 -3.70 10.20
CA GLU A 25 5.19 -3.79 10.93
C GLU A 25 5.16 -4.84 12.07
N LYS A 26 4.08 -4.86 12.86
CA LYS A 26 3.93 -5.78 14.01
C LYS A 26 3.38 -7.15 13.66
N THR A 27 2.64 -7.24 12.55
CA THR A 27 2.03 -8.48 12.06
C THR A 27 2.21 -8.50 10.56
N PRO A 28 3.35 -9.01 10.07
CA PRO A 28 3.72 -8.94 8.66
C PRO A 28 2.70 -9.62 7.75
N TYR A 29 2.53 -9.05 6.55
CA TYR A 29 1.65 -9.61 5.53
C TYR A 29 2.45 -10.52 4.59
N PRO A 30 1.96 -11.74 4.26
CA PRO A 30 2.63 -12.60 3.30
C PRO A 30 2.49 -12.04 1.88
N LEU A 31 3.60 -11.67 1.25
CA LEU A 31 3.61 -11.23 -0.14
C LEU A 31 4.43 -12.17 -1.02
N PRO A 32 4.10 -12.30 -2.32
CA PRO A 32 4.85 -13.12 -3.25
C PRO A 32 6.33 -12.72 -3.33
N LEU A 33 7.22 -13.72 -3.25
CA LEU A 33 8.67 -13.52 -3.42
C LEU A 33 9.06 -13.08 -4.84
N SER A 34 8.17 -13.26 -5.80
CA SER A 34 8.37 -12.92 -7.20
C SER A 34 8.02 -11.47 -7.54
N LEU A 35 7.60 -10.64 -6.57
CA LEU A 35 7.33 -9.23 -6.79
C LEU A 35 8.59 -8.47 -7.22
N THR A 36 8.41 -7.56 -8.16
CA THR A 36 9.44 -6.71 -8.76
C THR A 36 8.96 -5.26 -8.86
N ILE A 37 9.90 -4.34 -9.09
CA ILE A 37 9.56 -2.92 -9.28
C ILE A 37 8.68 -2.77 -10.52
N GLY A 38 7.54 -2.11 -10.35
CA GLY A 38 6.54 -1.91 -11.40
C GLY A 38 5.32 -2.80 -11.28
N ASP A 39 5.35 -3.81 -10.41
CA ASP A 39 4.16 -4.60 -10.10
C ASP A 39 3.13 -3.80 -9.31
N GLU A 40 1.85 -4.04 -9.58
CA GLU A 40 0.74 -3.41 -8.89
C GLU A 40 0.27 -4.27 -7.72
N VAL A 41 -0.05 -3.61 -6.59
CA VAL A 41 -0.61 -4.24 -5.40
C VAL A 41 -1.98 -3.62 -5.13
N LEU A 42 -3.00 -4.45 -4.97
CA LEU A 42 -4.35 -4.02 -4.62
C LEU A 42 -4.57 -4.08 -3.10
N ILE A 43 -4.93 -2.95 -2.51
CA ILE A 43 -5.40 -2.89 -1.11
C ILE A 43 -6.93 -2.84 -1.13
N GLU A 44 -7.53 -3.97 -0.76
CA GLU A 44 -8.98 -4.13 -0.71
C GLU A 44 -9.61 -3.41 0.48
N GLY A 45 -10.94 -3.22 0.45
CA GLY A 45 -11.69 -2.64 1.58
C GLY A 45 -11.50 -1.13 1.81
N THR A 46 -10.95 -0.42 0.83
CA THR A 46 -10.60 1.02 0.91
C THR A 46 -11.74 1.98 0.52
N GLY A 47 -12.99 1.49 0.42
CA GLY A 47 -14.14 2.29 0.00
C GLY A 47 -14.67 3.26 1.05
N ALA A 48 -14.38 3.02 2.34
CA ALA A 48 -14.80 3.88 3.44
C ALA A 48 -13.57 4.41 4.18
N TYR A 49 -13.61 5.68 4.54
CA TYR A 49 -12.59 6.38 5.33
C TYR A 49 -11.19 6.50 4.72
N THR A 50 -10.88 5.89 3.56
CA THR A 50 -9.57 6.06 2.93
C THR A 50 -9.41 7.44 2.29
N THR A 51 -10.25 7.80 1.32
CA THR A 51 -10.16 9.13 0.67
C THR A 51 -10.46 10.27 1.64
N THR A 52 -11.34 10.07 2.62
CA THR A 52 -11.71 11.15 3.56
C THR A 52 -10.65 11.41 4.62
N TYR A 53 -9.77 10.44 4.93
CA TYR A 53 -8.67 10.60 5.89
C TYR A 53 -7.28 10.62 5.23
N SER A 54 -7.20 10.55 3.88
CA SER A 54 -5.91 10.56 3.19
C SER A 54 -5.17 11.87 3.47
N ALA A 55 -3.86 11.77 3.73
CA ALA A 55 -3.00 12.95 3.79
C ALA A 55 -3.06 13.71 2.46
N VAL A 56 -3.11 15.04 2.54
CA VAL A 56 -3.12 15.93 1.38
C VAL A 56 -1.85 16.76 1.38
N ALA A 57 -1.08 16.70 0.30
CA ALA A 57 0.19 17.44 0.12
C ALA A 57 1.29 17.16 1.16
N PHE A 58 1.16 16.09 1.96
CA PHE A 58 2.28 15.62 2.79
C PHE A 58 3.43 15.18 1.87
N ASN A 59 4.66 15.66 2.13
CA ASN A 59 5.80 15.52 1.22
C ASN A 59 5.58 16.05 -0.22
N GLY A 60 4.54 16.86 -0.45
CA GLY A 60 4.19 17.36 -1.78
C GLY A 60 3.48 16.36 -2.69
N PHE A 61 3.02 15.21 -2.17
CA PHE A 61 2.24 14.25 -2.96
C PHE A 61 0.85 14.79 -3.30
N GLU A 62 0.39 14.55 -4.53
CA GLU A 62 -0.97 14.89 -4.96
C GLU A 62 -2.03 14.13 -4.13
N PRO A 63 -3.25 14.68 -3.98
CA PRO A 63 -4.34 13.95 -3.35
C PRO A 63 -4.63 12.61 -4.05
N LEU A 64 -5.08 11.63 -3.26
CA LEU A 64 -5.49 10.32 -3.78
C LEU A 64 -6.64 10.49 -4.79
N ARG A 65 -6.46 9.97 -6.01
CA ARG A 65 -7.49 9.99 -7.05
C ARG A 65 -8.57 8.96 -6.75
N SER A 66 -9.83 9.34 -6.93
CA SER A 66 -10.98 8.43 -6.86
C SER A 66 -11.70 8.40 -8.20
N TYR A 67 -12.13 7.21 -8.59
CA TYR A 67 -12.86 6.96 -9.84
C TYR A 67 -14.21 6.35 -9.51
N VAL A 68 -15.26 6.80 -10.21
CA VAL A 68 -16.61 6.24 -10.14
C VAL A 68 -16.90 5.63 -11.51
N ILE A 69 -17.16 4.32 -11.55
CA ILE A 69 -17.32 3.52 -12.77
C ILE A 69 -18.80 3.27 -13.02
#